data_AF-A0A2V5TAJ6-F1
#
_entry.id   AF-A0A2V5TAJ6-F1
#
_cell.length_a   1.000
_cell.length_b   1.000
_cell.length_c   1.000
_cell.angle_alpha   90.00
_cell.angle_beta   90.00
_cell.angle_gamma   90.00
#
_symmetry.space_group_name_H-M   'P 1'
#
loop_
_entity.id
_entity.type
_entity.pdbx_description
1 polymer ?
#
loop_
_entity_poly.entity_id
_entity_poly.type
_entity_poly.pdbx_seq_one_letter_code
_entity_poly.pdbx_strand_id
1 'polypeptide(L)'
;MALFFLAIVVFAGISSRWTEDPDREWWGRAAGWLFAVALAWLLISGLVIFGPLSLKWTWSFITTGGLAALVTVLGGRSPKVAGSEKERATASPMGLILSKASTIAAAVFAAVLLILITEVTTSVMAKLIETYHVTLSYKADLNSMSGLLGRAEPYLNVIFYTPWWLVLPLASLLMLVAVVMARLVNANKFSLHGVYRDRLIRAYLGASNSDRKPNPFTGFDENDNIKMRELWMPEKFHGKLMPVANIALNLVSGEKLGWQERKAQSFTVTPLHCGSSAMDPGYRPAAGPDGTVYGGPKGISLGSAITISGAAASPNMGYHSSPLVTFILTLLNVRLGAWLGNPGKAGDHTFQLGYPESSVQPIIDEAFGLTNDTSPYVYLSDGGHFENLGLYEMVLRRCHYIVVIDAGEDPQCSFADLGEAVRKIRIDFGISIEFDQIDIFPRGCDVAQSQKGRNCAIGRICYSVLDGPNAPDGILIYIKPACYGNEPRDIFEYFKRSATFPHESTADQFFSESQFESYRMLGAHTMEKLCTDCGGDFDCFIRDVLQRHLDIKAPDWLAALLERSAGTAAV
;
A
#
# COMPACT_ATOMS: atom_id res chain seq x y z
N MET A 1 27.50 22.34 -20.09
CA MET A 1 26.04 22.50 -19.98
C MET A 1 25.52 23.81 -20.55
N ALA A 2 25.93 24.99 -20.08
CA ALA A 2 25.45 26.27 -20.63
C ALA A 2 25.62 26.40 -22.16
N LEU A 3 26.79 25.99 -22.69
CA LEU A 3 27.05 25.94 -24.13
C LEU A 3 26.12 25.00 -24.91
N PHE A 4 25.70 23.90 -24.29
CA PHE A 4 24.81 22.92 -24.92
C PHE A 4 23.36 23.43 -24.96
N PHE A 5 22.86 24.04 -23.88
CA PHE A 5 21.55 24.71 -23.90
C PHE A 5 21.52 25.88 -24.86
N LEU A 6 22.60 26.67 -24.91
CA LEU A 6 22.73 27.74 -25.89
C LEU A 6 22.67 27.18 -27.32
N ALA A 7 23.35 26.07 -27.60
CA ALA A 7 23.30 25.40 -28.90
C ALA A 7 21.88 24.92 -29.25
N ILE A 8 21.14 24.33 -28.30
CA ILE A 8 19.74 23.93 -28.52
C ILE A 8 18.85 25.13 -28.82
N VAL A 9 18.97 26.22 -28.03
CA VAL A 9 18.16 27.43 -28.23
C VAL A 9 18.45 28.08 -29.56
N VAL A 10 19.73 28.18 -29.95
CA VAL A 10 20.16 28.72 -31.24
C VAL A 10 19.66 27.83 -32.39
N PHE A 11 19.79 26.51 -32.26
CA PHE A 11 19.29 25.57 -33.26
C PHE A 11 17.78 25.69 -33.43
N ALA A 12 17.00 25.65 -32.34
CA ALA A 12 15.55 25.79 -32.36
C ALA A 12 15.10 27.15 -32.95
N GLY A 13 15.85 28.22 -32.69
CA GLY A 13 15.61 29.54 -33.27
C GLY A 13 15.86 29.56 -34.79
N ILE A 14 16.95 28.96 -35.26
CA ILE A 14 17.30 28.89 -36.68
C ILE A 14 16.36 27.96 -37.45
N SER A 15 16.05 26.80 -36.87
CA SER A 15 15.20 25.78 -37.50
C SER A 15 13.71 26.14 -37.47
N SER A 16 13.31 27.18 -36.74
CA SER A 16 11.92 27.59 -36.50
C SER A 16 11.05 27.74 -37.76
N ARG A 17 11.66 28.03 -38.92
CA ARG A 17 10.94 28.14 -40.21
C ARG A 17 10.64 26.80 -40.87
N TRP A 18 11.29 25.72 -40.43
CA TRP A 18 11.19 24.37 -40.99
C TRP A 18 10.72 23.33 -39.97
N THR A 19 10.54 23.72 -38.71
CA THR A 19 10.02 22.86 -37.64
C THR A 19 8.57 23.20 -37.34
N GLU A 20 7.77 22.18 -37.08
CA GLU A 20 6.38 22.33 -36.70
C GLU A 20 6.22 22.35 -35.16
N ASP A 21 5.01 22.61 -34.67
CA ASP A 21 4.71 22.59 -33.24
C ASP A 21 5.09 21.27 -32.53
N PRO A 22 4.92 20.07 -33.13
CA PRO A 22 5.39 18.82 -32.53
C PRO A 22 6.91 18.76 -32.31
N ASP A 23 7.70 19.30 -33.24
CA ASP A 23 9.16 19.34 -33.12
C ASP A 23 9.57 20.27 -31.98
N ARG A 24 8.91 21.43 -31.87
CA ARG A 24 9.15 22.39 -30.78
C ARG A 24 8.84 21.76 -29.42
N GLU A 25 7.72 21.05 -29.31
CA GLU A 25 7.34 20.32 -28.08
C GLU A 25 8.36 19.23 -27.74
N TRP A 26 8.85 18.48 -28.72
CA TRP A 26 9.90 17.48 -28.53
C TRP A 26 11.19 18.09 -28.00
N TRP A 27 11.69 19.15 -28.65
CA TRP A 27 12.90 19.86 -28.22
C TRP A 27 12.74 20.51 -26.84
N GLY A 28 11.56 21.05 -26.54
CA GLY A 28 11.21 21.57 -25.22
C GLY A 28 11.28 20.52 -24.13
N ARG A 29 10.69 19.34 -24.35
CA ARG A 29 10.74 18.21 -23.41
C ARG A 29 12.15 17.67 -23.24
N ALA A 30 12.89 17.48 -24.34
CA ALA A 30 14.27 17.00 -24.30
C ALA A 30 15.19 17.97 -23.53
N ALA A 31 15.07 19.27 -23.78
CA ALA A 31 15.81 20.29 -23.04
C ALA A 31 15.43 20.30 -21.55
N GLY A 32 14.14 20.18 -21.23
CA GLY A 32 13.65 20.07 -19.85
C GLY A 32 14.27 18.87 -19.10
N TRP A 33 14.29 17.69 -19.70
CA TRP A 33 14.92 16.50 -19.13
C TRP A 33 16.43 16.65 -18.96
N LEU A 34 17.13 17.17 -19.96
CA LEU A 34 18.57 17.41 -19.89
C LEU A 34 18.90 18.43 -18.80
N PHE A 35 18.04 19.44 -18.60
CA PHE A 35 18.22 20.43 -17.55
C PHE A 35 18.01 19.82 -16.16
N ALA A 36 16.98 18.99 -16.00
CA ALA A 36 16.74 18.25 -14.76
C ALA A 36 17.93 17.34 -14.41
N VAL A 37 18.46 16.58 -15.37
CA VAL A 37 19.65 15.72 -15.19
C VAL A 37 20.88 16.55 -14.83
N ALA A 38 21.10 17.68 -15.51
CA ALA A 38 22.24 18.57 -15.22
C ALA A 38 22.15 19.16 -13.81
N LEU A 39 20.96 19.61 -13.40
CA LEU A 39 20.73 20.15 -12.07
C LEU A 39 20.91 19.08 -10.98
N ALA A 40 20.36 17.87 -11.20
CA ALA A 40 20.53 16.74 -10.30
C ALA A 40 22.01 16.36 -10.16
N TRP A 41 22.75 16.29 -11.27
CA TRP A 41 24.19 16.02 -11.27
C TRP A 41 24.98 17.07 -10.48
N LEU A 42 24.65 18.35 -10.65
CA LEU A 42 25.29 19.45 -9.92
C LEU A 42 25.02 19.33 -8.42
N LEU A 43 23.78 19.06 -8.02
CA LEU A 43 23.40 18.87 -6.62
C LEU A 43 24.11 17.67 -5.99
N ILE A 44 24.08 16.51 -6.65
CA ILE A 44 24.75 15.29 -6.19
C ILE A 44 26.26 15.51 -6.08
N SER A 45 26.89 16.07 -7.11
CA SER A 45 28.34 16.36 -7.09
C SER A 45 28.69 17.35 -5.98
N GLY A 46 27.85 18.38 -5.78
CA GLY A 46 28.01 19.34 -4.70
C GLY A 46 27.94 18.68 -3.32
N LEU A 47 26.98 17.77 -3.11
CA LEU A 47 26.86 17.00 -1.86
C LEU A 47 28.05 16.06 -1.64
N VAL A 48 28.53 15.39 -2.69
CA VAL A 48 29.70 14.49 -2.61
C VAL A 48 30.97 15.27 -2.27
N ILE A 49 31.18 16.44 -2.89
CA ILE A 49 32.39 17.25 -2.69
C ILE A 49 32.34 18.02 -1.36
N PHE A 50 31.24 18.71 -1.05
CA PHE A 50 31.16 19.63 0.09
C PHE A 50 30.46 19.06 1.32
N GLY A 51 29.67 17.99 1.16
CA GLY A 51 28.92 17.36 2.26
C GLY A 51 29.81 16.82 3.38
N PRO A 52 30.89 16.06 3.11
CA PRO A 52 31.88 15.65 4.11
C PRO A 52 32.42 16.80 4.97
N LEU A 53 32.65 17.98 4.38
CA LEU A 53 33.11 19.17 5.12
C LEU A 53 32.06 19.64 6.11
N SER A 54 30.78 19.56 5.76
CA SER A 54 29.69 19.98 6.63
C SER A 54 29.54 19.08 7.86
N LEU A 55 29.79 17.76 7.73
CA LEU A 55 29.75 16.82 8.86
C LEU A 55 30.84 17.10 9.90
N LYS A 56 32.05 17.48 9.46
CA LYS A 56 33.16 17.82 10.36
C LYS A 56 32.88 19.08 11.19
N TRP A 57 31.99 19.96 10.71
CA TRP A 57 31.65 21.20 11.40
C TRP A 57 30.55 20.99 12.45
N THR A 58 29.63 20.05 12.25
CA THR A 58 28.59 19.69 13.24
C THR A 58 28.22 18.19 13.20
N TRP A 59 28.43 17.48 14.32
CA TRP A 59 27.96 16.09 14.51
C TRP A 59 26.42 15.96 14.45
N SER A 60 25.69 17.07 14.56
CA SER A 60 24.22 17.15 14.51
C SER A 60 23.62 16.65 13.19
N PHE A 61 24.37 16.55 12.10
CA PHE A 61 23.84 16.08 10.82
C PHE A 61 23.51 14.58 10.79
N ILE A 62 24.27 13.74 11.49
CA ILE A 62 24.00 12.29 11.56
C ILE A 62 22.72 12.04 12.37
N THR A 63 22.56 12.73 13.49
CA THR A 63 21.34 12.68 14.31
C THR A 63 20.14 13.27 13.56
N THR A 64 20.35 14.34 12.77
CA THR A 64 19.32 14.92 11.89
C THR A 64 18.89 13.94 10.80
N GLY A 65 19.83 13.21 10.18
CA GLY A 65 19.52 12.18 9.19
C GLY A 65 18.69 11.03 9.77
N GLY A 66 19.07 10.53 10.95
CA GLY A 66 18.30 9.49 11.65
C GLY A 66 16.89 9.95 12.04
N LEU A 67 16.76 11.19 12.54
CA LEU A 67 15.46 11.78 12.86
C LEU A 67 14.61 11.99 11.59
N ALA A 68 15.23 12.42 10.50
CA ALA A 68 14.55 12.64 9.22
C ALA A 68 14.05 11.31 8.60
N ALA A 69 14.81 10.23 8.73
CA ALA A 69 14.35 8.88 8.39
C ALA A 69 13.12 8.49 9.21
N LEU A 70 13.16 8.69 10.53
CA LEU A 70 12.05 8.37 11.42
C LEU A 70 10.79 9.19 11.07
N VAL A 71 10.93 10.50 10.85
CA VAL A 71 9.82 11.38 10.43
C VAL A 71 9.25 10.95 9.08
N THR A 72 10.08 10.52 8.14
CA THR A 72 9.62 10.02 6.84
C THR A 72 8.82 8.73 6.99
N VAL A 73 9.31 7.79 7.80
CA VAL A 73 8.63 6.52 8.08
C VAL A 73 7.30 6.74 8.81
N LEU A 74 7.29 7.58 9.85
CA LEU A 74 6.06 7.90 10.60
C LEU A 74 5.06 8.70 9.76
N GLY A 75 5.55 9.63 8.93
CA GLY A 75 4.74 10.39 7.99
C GLY A 75 4.10 9.49 6.93
N GLY A 76 4.85 8.56 6.33
CA GLY A 76 4.32 7.59 5.37
C GLY A 76 3.28 6.63 5.95
N ARG A 77 3.27 6.43 7.28
CA ARG A 77 2.26 5.61 7.99
C ARG A 77 1.03 6.39 8.46
N SER A 78 1.00 7.71 8.30
CA SER A 78 -0.09 8.53 8.84
C SER A 78 -1.21 8.71 7.80
N PRO A 79 -2.47 8.39 8.13
CA PRO A 79 -3.62 8.63 7.25
C PRO A 79 -3.90 10.13 7.00
N LYS A 80 -3.19 11.03 7.70
CA LYS A 80 -3.33 12.49 7.58
C LYS A 80 -2.43 13.12 6.50
N VAL A 81 -1.60 12.33 5.82
CA VAL A 81 -0.73 12.81 4.75
C VAL A 81 -1.49 12.79 3.42
N ALA A 82 -1.90 13.98 2.97
CA ALA A 82 -2.56 14.19 1.69
C ALA A 82 -1.63 13.78 0.52
N GLY A 83 -2.04 12.76 -0.23
CA GLY A 83 -1.30 12.21 -1.38
C GLY A 83 -1.57 12.95 -2.69
N SER A 84 -2.72 13.62 -2.81
CA SER A 84 -3.21 14.25 -4.05
C SER A 84 -3.39 15.79 -3.94
N GLU A 85 -3.37 16.49 -5.07
CA GLU A 85 -3.72 17.91 -5.19
C GLU A 85 -5.13 18.23 -4.67
N LYS A 86 -6.09 17.30 -4.84
CA LYS A 86 -7.47 17.47 -4.32
C LYS A 86 -7.56 17.33 -2.80
N GLU A 87 -6.75 16.48 -2.19
CA GLU A 87 -6.70 16.35 -0.72
C GLU A 87 -5.94 17.51 -0.09
N ARG A 88 -4.93 18.09 -0.77
CA ARG A 88 -4.28 19.32 -0.31
C ARG A 88 -5.22 20.52 -0.25
N ALA A 89 -6.29 20.51 -1.04
CA ALA A 89 -7.32 21.56 -1.04
C ALA A 89 -8.28 21.46 0.15
N THR A 90 -8.44 20.27 0.76
CA THR A 90 -9.34 20.02 1.90
C THR A 90 -8.60 19.64 3.19
N ALA A 91 -7.28 19.43 3.14
CA ALA A 91 -6.46 19.08 4.28
C ALA A 91 -6.40 20.21 5.32
N SER A 92 -6.44 19.82 6.60
CA SER A 92 -6.16 20.76 7.69
C SER A 92 -4.76 21.37 7.53
N PRO A 93 -4.51 22.60 8.02
CA PRO A 93 -3.19 23.22 7.96
C PRO A 93 -2.07 22.32 8.50
N MET A 94 -2.39 21.52 9.53
CA MET A 94 -1.46 20.55 10.13
C MET A 94 -1.16 19.37 9.19
N GLY A 95 -2.14 18.87 8.43
CA GLY A 95 -1.93 17.82 7.43
C GLY A 95 -1.08 18.31 6.25
N LEU A 96 -1.26 19.57 5.83
CA LEU A 96 -0.44 20.17 4.79
C LEU A 96 1.03 20.36 5.25
N ILE A 97 1.22 20.80 6.50
CA ILE A 97 2.55 20.92 7.13
C ILE A 97 3.21 19.53 7.22
N LEU A 98 2.49 18.50 7.66
CA LEU A 98 3.02 17.15 7.80
C LEU A 98 3.46 16.55 6.45
N SER A 99 2.68 16.76 5.38
CA SER A 99 3.03 16.29 4.03
C SER A 99 4.27 16.98 3.44
N LYS A 100 4.43 18.29 3.68
CA LYS A 100 5.66 19.01 3.28
C LYS A 100 6.83 18.61 4.15
N ALA A 101 6.62 18.43 5.45
CA ALA A 101 7.66 18.02 6.39
C ALA A 101 8.20 16.63 6.06
N SER A 102 7.35 15.66 5.69
CA SER A 102 7.79 14.31 5.30
C SER A 102 8.62 14.34 4.01
N THR A 103 8.22 15.13 3.01
CA THR A 103 8.98 15.29 1.76
C THR A 103 10.34 15.97 2.01
N ILE A 104 10.38 17.01 2.84
CA ILE A 104 11.63 17.69 3.21
C ILE A 104 12.53 16.76 4.03
N ALA A 105 11.98 16.05 5.03
CA ALA A 105 12.71 15.08 5.83
C ALA A 105 13.31 13.99 4.94
N ALA A 106 12.54 13.51 3.96
CA ALA A 106 13.00 12.54 2.98
C ALA A 106 14.21 13.06 2.17
N ALA A 107 14.15 14.32 1.70
CA ALA A 107 15.25 14.93 0.95
C ALA A 107 16.51 15.11 1.81
N VAL A 108 16.33 15.53 3.06
CA VAL A 108 17.42 15.67 4.05
C VAL A 108 18.05 14.31 4.35
N PHE A 109 17.26 13.26 4.55
CA PHE A 109 17.77 11.91 4.76
C PHE A 109 18.58 11.41 3.56
N ALA A 110 18.06 11.57 2.34
CA ALA A 110 18.78 11.17 1.13
C ALA A 110 20.12 11.92 0.98
N ALA A 111 20.14 13.23 1.29
CA ALA A 111 21.38 14.01 1.30
C ALA A 111 22.37 13.51 2.35
N VAL A 112 21.94 13.32 3.60
CA VAL A 112 22.82 12.82 4.68
C VAL A 112 23.36 11.42 4.35
N LEU A 113 22.52 10.53 3.81
CA LEU A 113 22.95 9.21 3.40
C LEU A 113 24.01 9.25 2.29
N LEU A 114 23.82 10.09 1.27
CA LEU A 114 24.80 10.27 0.20
C LEU A 114 26.16 10.76 0.75
N ILE A 115 26.12 11.67 1.73
CA ILE A 115 27.33 12.16 2.40
C ILE A 115 28.01 11.03 3.18
N LEU A 116 27.25 10.22 3.93
CA LEU A 116 27.78 9.07 4.67
C LEU A 116 28.38 8.02 3.75
N ILE A 117 27.73 7.71 2.63
CA ILE A 117 28.26 6.81 1.59
C ILE A 117 29.58 7.36 1.05
N THR A 118 29.65 8.68 0.80
CA THR A 118 30.87 9.33 0.32
C THR A 118 31.99 9.22 1.36
N GLU A 119 31.73 9.47 2.64
CA GLU A 119 32.71 9.35 3.72
C GLU A 119 33.24 7.90 3.85
N VAL A 120 32.35 6.91 3.83
CA VAL A 120 32.73 5.50 3.93
C VAL A 120 33.55 5.08 2.72
N THR A 121 33.09 5.38 1.51
CA THR A 121 33.78 4.98 0.27
C THR A 121 35.14 5.65 0.12
N THR A 122 35.24 6.95 0.45
CA THR A 122 36.51 7.67 0.43
C THR A 122 37.46 7.17 1.51
N SER A 123 36.97 6.80 2.69
CA SER A 123 37.79 6.20 3.76
C SER A 123 38.34 4.82 3.39
N VAL A 124 37.50 3.96 2.79
CA VAL A 124 37.94 2.64 2.27
C VAL A 124 39.01 2.85 1.20
N MET A 125 38.79 3.77 0.27
CA MET A 125 39.74 4.06 -0.80
C MET A 125 41.06 4.63 -0.26
N ALA A 126 41.01 5.57 0.68
CA ALA A 126 42.20 6.11 1.33
C ALA A 126 43.01 4.99 2.00
N LYS A 127 42.34 4.04 2.66
CA LYS A 127 43.02 2.91 3.30
C LYS A 127 43.66 1.98 2.29
N LEU A 128 43.01 1.72 1.17
CA LEU A 128 43.59 0.93 0.07
C LEU A 128 44.83 1.62 -0.52
N ILE A 129 44.75 2.93 -0.77
CA ILE A 129 45.86 3.73 -1.28
C ILE A 129 47.06 3.66 -0.33
N GLU A 130 46.83 3.85 0.98
CA GLU A 130 47.86 3.77 2.00
C GLU A 130 48.48 2.37 2.10
N THR A 131 47.64 1.32 2.11
CA THR A 131 48.07 -0.07 2.31
C THR A 131 48.89 -0.61 1.13
N TYR A 132 48.49 -0.26 -0.10
CA TYR A 132 49.15 -0.73 -1.31
C TYR A 132 50.14 0.28 -1.90
N HIS A 133 50.41 1.38 -1.19
CA HIS A 133 51.30 2.47 -1.62
C HIS A 133 50.99 2.95 -3.06
N VAL A 134 49.71 3.10 -3.39
CA VAL A 134 49.27 3.50 -4.72
C VAL A 134 49.62 4.97 -4.95
N THR A 135 50.30 5.26 -6.05
CA THR A 135 50.54 6.64 -6.46
C THR A 135 49.26 7.25 -7.05
N LEU A 136 48.83 8.38 -6.51
CA LEU A 136 47.70 9.12 -7.06
C LEU A 136 48.08 9.78 -8.40
N SER A 137 47.06 10.09 -9.18
CA SER A 137 47.22 10.83 -10.44
C SER A 137 47.95 12.16 -10.20
N TYR A 138 48.74 12.60 -11.18
CA TYR A 138 49.56 13.82 -11.10
C TYR A 138 50.60 13.84 -9.96
N LYS A 139 51.01 12.66 -9.45
CA LYS A 139 51.98 12.51 -8.34
C LYS A 139 51.50 13.17 -7.03
N ALA A 140 50.19 13.28 -6.84
CA ALA A 140 49.63 13.72 -5.57
C ALA A 140 49.80 12.62 -4.48
N ASP A 141 49.68 13.03 -3.23
CA ASP A 141 49.57 12.19 -2.05
C ASP A 141 48.25 12.55 -1.31
N LEU A 142 47.75 11.66 -0.46
CA LEU A 142 46.58 11.91 0.39
C LEU A 142 46.73 13.19 1.23
N ASN A 143 47.96 13.54 1.60
CA ASN A 143 48.28 14.75 2.36
C ASN A 143 48.63 15.98 1.49
N SER A 144 48.51 15.87 0.16
CA SER A 144 48.74 17.00 -0.74
C SER A 144 47.71 18.11 -0.50
N MET A 145 48.10 19.35 -0.80
CA MET A 145 47.21 20.49 -0.70
C MET A 145 46.08 20.35 -1.71
N SER A 146 44.84 20.35 -1.25
CA SER A 146 43.67 20.30 -2.13
C SER A 146 43.63 21.55 -2.99
N GLY A 147 43.53 21.39 -4.31
CA GLY A 147 43.40 22.50 -5.26
C GLY A 147 42.11 23.32 -5.07
N LEU A 148 41.13 22.78 -4.33
CA LEU A 148 39.86 23.44 -4.05
C LEU A 148 39.90 24.31 -2.79
N LEU A 149 40.50 23.81 -1.70
CA LEU A 149 40.46 24.46 -0.38
C LEU A 149 41.80 25.09 0.04
N GLY A 150 42.89 24.80 -0.67
CA GLY A 150 44.21 25.28 -0.27
C GLY A 150 44.66 24.76 1.09
N ARG A 151 44.21 23.56 1.50
CA ARG A 151 44.66 22.82 2.69
C ARG A 151 44.60 21.31 2.43
N ALA A 152 45.34 20.52 3.22
CA ALA A 152 45.31 19.07 3.12
C ALA A 152 43.97 18.51 3.61
N GLU A 153 43.23 17.85 2.72
CA GLU A 153 41.97 17.17 3.01
C GLU A 153 41.97 15.80 2.30
N PRO A 154 42.27 14.70 3.00
CA PRO A 154 42.49 13.39 2.39
C PRO A 154 41.36 12.90 1.47
N TYR A 155 40.09 13.08 1.87
CA TYR A 155 38.95 12.64 1.07
C TYR A 155 38.82 13.41 -0.27
N LEU A 156 39.16 14.71 -0.32
CA LEU A 156 39.17 15.47 -1.58
C LEU A 156 40.24 14.96 -2.53
N ASN A 157 41.41 14.60 -1.99
CA ASN A 157 42.49 14.04 -2.79
C ASN A 157 42.11 12.64 -3.32
N VAL A 158 41.37 11.85 -2.54
CA VAL A 158 40.74 10.61 -3.03
C VAL A 158 39.79 10.92 -4.19
N ILE A 159 38.86 11.86 -4.03
CA ILE A 159 37.87 12.18 -5.07
C ILE A 159 38.53 12.67 -6.38
N PHE A 160 39.51 13.56 -6.28
CA PHE A 160 40.09 14.21 -7.47
C PHE A 160 41.24 13.45 -8.12
N TYR A 161 42.00 12.66 -7.37
CA TYR A 161 43.26 12.10 -7.86
C TYR A 161 43.32 10.56 -7.85
N THR A 162 42.30 9.87 -7.33
CA THR A 162 42.28 8.39 -7.40
C THR A 162 42.25 7.93 -8.86
N PRO A 163 43.17 7.05 -9.27
CA PRO A 163 43.21 6.60 -10.65
C PRO A 163 42.02 5.67 -10.97
N TRP A 164 41.50 5.79 -12.19
CA TRP A 164 40.35 5.01 -12.67
C TRP A 164 40.56 3.49 -12.56
N TRP A 165 41.81 3.02 -12.72
CA TRP A 165 42.15 1.59 -12.64
C TRP A 165 42.02 1.01 -11.23
N LEU A 166 41.95 1.85 -10.18
CA LEU A 166 41.65 1.42 -8.81
C LEU A 166 40.14 1.50 -8.53
N VAL A 167 39.46 2.50 -9.10
CA VAL A 167 38.01 2.70 -8.96
C VAL A 167 37.22 1.59 -9.65
N LEU A 168 37.58 1.24 -10.90
CA LEU A 168 36.83 0.26 -11.68
C LEU A 168 36.78 -1.14 -11.03
N PRO A 169 37.88 -1.72 -10.52
CA PRO A 169 37.84 -3.01 -9.84
C PRO A 169 37.02 -2.97 -8.54
N LEU A 170 37.15 -1.91 -7.74
CA LEU A 170 36.37 -1.78 -6.51
C LEU A 170 34.86 -1.67 -6.82
N ALA A 171 34.49 -0.83 -7.79
CA ALA A 171 33.11 -0.70 -8.25
C ALA A 171 32.58 -2.04 -8.80
N SER A 172 33.40 -2.76 -9.56
CA SER A 172 33.05 -4.09 -10.10
C SER A 172 32.87 -5.13 -8.99
N LEU A 173 33.72 -5.11 -7.96
CA LEU A 173 33.60 -5.99 -6.80
C LEU A 173 32.33 -5.69 -6.01
N LEU A 174 32.03 -4.42 -5.74
CA LEU A 174 30.81 -4.02 -5.04
C LEU A 174 29.56 -4.40 -5.85
N MET A 175 29.58 -4.20 -7.17
CA MET A 175 28.52 -4.63 -8.07
C MET A 175 28.36 -6.15 -8.05
N LEU A 176 29.45 -6.91 -8.11
CA LEU A 176 29.42 -8.37 -8.04
C LEU A 176 28.81 -8.85 -6.72
N VAL A 177 29.25 -8.28 -5.58
CA VAL A 177 28.69 -8.59 -4.26
C VAL A 177 27.19 -8.26 -4.23
N ALA A 178 26.78 -7.10 -4.75
CA ALA A 178 25.38 -6.71 -4.81
C ALA A 178 24.54 -7.70 -5.64
N VAL A 179 25.01 -8.10 -6.82
CA VAL A 179 24.34 -9.07 -7.70
C VAL A 179 24.24 -10.44 -7.05
N VAL A 180 25.33 -10.93 -6.43
CA VAL A 180 25.34 -12.21 -5.71
C VAL A 180 24.36 -12.17 -4.53
N MET A 181 24.41 -11.12 -3.71
CA MET A 181 23.49 -10.97 -2.58
C MET A 181 22.04 -10.90 -3.06
N ALA A 182 21.74 -10.17 -4.12
CA ALA A 182 20.38 -10.06 -4.63
C ALA A 182 19.84 -11.35 -5.29
N ARG A 183 20.71 -12.30 -5.64
CA ARG A 183 20.33 -13.66 -6.06
C ARG A 183 20.13 -14.61 -4.88
N LEU A 184 20.86 -14.41 -3.78
CA LEU A 184 20.79 -15.27 -2.59
C LEU A 184 19.73 -14.80 -1.57
N VAL A 185 19.43 -13.51 -1.55
CA VAL A 185 18.52 -12.88 -0.58
C VAL A 185 17.12 -12.78 -1.18
N ASN A 186 16.17 -13.45 -0.53
CA ASN A 186 14.76 -13.36 -0.86
C ASN A 186 14.18 -12.04 -0.33
N ALA A 187 13.74 -11.16 -1.24
CA ALA A 187 13.16 -9.86 -0.92
C ALA A 187 12.02 -9.95 0.11
N ASN A 188 11.07 -10.84 -0.09
CA ASN A 188 9.89 -10.96 0.79
C ASN A 188 10.31 -11.46 2.19
N LYS A 189 11.23 -12.43 2.28
CA LYS A 189 11.67 -13.02 3.56
C LYS A 189 12.46 -12.05 4.43
N PHE A 190 13.29 -11.21 3.82
CA PHE A 190 14.12 -10.25 4.52
C PHE A 190 13.43 -8.90 4.75
N SER A 191 12.12 -8.80 4.53
CA SER A 191 11.31 -7.60 4.80
C SER A 191 10.50 -7.71 6.10
N LEU A 192 9.90 -6.59 6.54
CA LEU A 192 8.98 -6.60 7.68
C LEU A 192 7.72 -7.45 7.43
N HIS A 193 7.40 -7.78 6.18
CA HIS A 193 6.29 -8.65 5.81
C HIS A 193 6.29 -9.98 6.59
N GLY A 194 7.44 -10.68 6.64
CA GLY A 194 7.53 -11.97 7.31
C GLY A 194 7.22 -11.88 8.81
N VAL A 195 7.77 -10.86 9.48
CA VAL A 195 7.54 -10.61 10.91
C VAL A 195 6.07 -10.30 11.18
N TYR A 196 5.45 -9.46 10.34
CA TYR A 196 4.05 -9.10 10.46
C TYR A 196 3.14 -10.31 10.23
N ARG A 197 3.42 -11.11 9.18
CA ARG A 197 2.69 -12.34 8.87
C ARG A 197 2.69 -13.32 10.03
N ASP A 198 3.86 -13.59 10.58
CA ASP A 198 4.00 -14.60 11.63
C ASP A 198 3.25 -14.15 12.91
N ARG A 199 3.23 -12.85 13.21
CA ARG A 199 2.41 -12.29 14.31
C ARG A 199 0.91 -12.46 14.07
N LEU A 200 0.41 -12.16 12.87
CA LEU A 200 -1.00 -12.34 12.52
C LEU A 200 -1.42 -13.81 12.59
N ILE A 201 -0.61 -14.70 12.03
CA ILE A 201 -0.85 -16.15 12.08
C ILE A 201 -0.97 -16.60 13.54
N ARG A 202 -0.01 -16.21 14.40
CA ARG A 202 -0.03 -16.59 15.81
C ARG A 202 -1.25 -16.03 16.55
N ALA A 203 -1.59 -14.77 16.32
CA ALA A 203 -2.67 -14.09 17.03
C ALA A 203 -4.06 -14.63 16.68
N TYR A 204 -4.30 -15.01 15.42
CA TYR A 204 -5.62 -15.45 14.96
C TYR A 204 -5.70 -16.95 14.67
N LEU A 205 -4.87 -17.45 13.76
CA LEU A 205 -4.92 -18.84 13.33
C LEU A 205 -4.38 -19.78 14.41
N GLY A 206 -3.27 -19.42 15.05
CA GLY A 206 -2.68 -20.16 16.17
C GLY A 206 -3.58 -20.14 17.41
N ALA A 207 -4.21 -19.01 17.72
CA ALA A 207 -5.18 -18.95 18.83
C ALA A 207 -6.42 -19.82 18.60
N SER A 208 -6.77 -20.07 17.32
CA SER A 208 -7.93 -20.88 16.93
C SER A 208 -7.59 -22.36 16.69
N ASN A 209 -6.31 -22.75 16.77
CA ASN A 209 -5.85 -24.11 16.55
C ASN A 209 -5.83 -24.90 17.87
N SER A 210 -6.80 -25.79 18.08
CA SER A 210 -6.88 -26.62 19.29
C SER A 210 -5.79 -27.68 19.39
N ASP A 211 -5.24 -28.14 18.26
CA ASP A 211 -4.23 -29.21 18.19
C ASP A 211 -2.79 -28.67 18.10
N ARG A 212 -2.62 -27.39 18.43
CA ARG A 212 -1.38 -26.65 18.26
C ARG A 212 -0.23 -27.20 19.10
N LYS A 213 0.91 -27.43 18.44
CA LYS A 213 2.18 -27.89 19.00
C LYS A 213 3.27 -26.85 18.70
N PRO A 214 3.26 -25.71 19.41
CA PRO A 214 4.19 -24.64 19.12
C PRO A 214 5.61 -25.04 19.50
N ASN A 215 6.58 -24.61 18.70
CA ASN A 215 7.98 -24.68 19.06
C ASN A 215 8.22 -23.91 20.38
N PRO A 216 8.86 -24.51 21.41
CA PRO A 216 9.00 -23.87 22.72
C PRO A 216 9.78 -22.55 22.73
N PHE A 217 10.69 -22.37 21.77
CA PHE A 217 11.53 -21.18 21.69
C PHE A 217 10.85 -20.03 20.93
N THR A 218 10.26 -20.33 19.77
CA THR A 218 9.67 -19.30 18.91
C THR A 218 8.18 -19.09 19.17
N GLY A 219 7.52 -20.08 19.77
CA GLY A 219 6.09 -20.10 20.00
C GLY A 219 5.26 -20.30 18.73
N PHE A 220 5.85 -20.69 17.58
CA PHE A 220 5.14 -20.93 16.31
C PHE A 220 4.89 -22.41 16.06
N ASP A 221 3.76 -22.74 15.44
CA ASP A 221 3.46 -24.05 14.88
C ASP A 221 3.32 -23.89 13.35
N GLU A 222 3.97 -24.76 12.57
CA GLU A 222 3.89 -24.73 11.10
C GLU A 222 2.48 -25.04 10.60
N ASN A 223 1.67 -25.77 11.37
CA ASN A 223 0.29 -26.10 11.04
C ASN A 223 -0.68 -24.94 11.27
N ASP A 224 -0.25 -23.86 11.94
CA ASP A 224 -1.09 -22.66 12.11
C ASP A 224 -1.37 -21.99 10.75
N ASN A 225 -0.52 -22.18 9.73
CA ASN A 225 -0.59 -21.45 8.47
C ASN A 225 -1.26 -22.25 7.33
N ILE A 226 -2.60 -22.26 7.34
CA ILE A 226 -3.45 -22.99 6.40
C ILE A 226 -3.31 -22.45 4.95
N LYS A 227 -3.37 -23.34 3.95
CA LYS A 227 -3.33 -22.93 2.53
C LYS A 227 -4.67 -22.41 2.05
N MET A 228 -4.64 -21.35 1.22
CA MET A 228 -5.89 -20.73 0.74
C MET A 228 -6.77 -21.73 -0.01
N ARG A 229 -6.17 -22.54 -0.88
CA ARG A 229 -6.85 -23.58 -1.67
C ARG A 229 -7.53 -24.66 -0.81
N GLU A 230 -7.07 -24.88 0.42
CA GLU A 230 -7.59 -25.92 1.31
C GLU A 230 -8.85 -25.48 2.06
N LEU A 231 -9.17 -24.18 2.03
CA LEU A 231 -10.36 -23.61 2.66
C LEU A 231 -11.66 -23.93 1.90
N TRP A 232 -11.54 -24.43 0.66
CA TRP A 232 -12.69 -24.77 -0.18
C TRP A 232 -12.71 -26.25 -0.50
N MET A 233 -13.34 -27.02 0.38
CA MET A 233 -13.64 -28.43 0.17
C MET A 233 -15.14 -28.57 -0.17
N PRO A 234 -15.50 -28.97 -1.41
CA PRO A 234 -16.90 -29.05 -1.85
C PRO A 234 -17.79 -29.87 -0.90
N GLU A 235 -17.26 -30.95 -0.33
CA GLU A 235 -17.97 -31.87 0.56
C GLU A 235 -18.24 -31.29 1.96
N LYS A 236 -17.52 -30.23 2.37
CA LYS A 236 -17.65 -29.61 3.71
C LYS A 236 -18.44 -28.30 3.67
N PHE A 237 -18.97 -27.94 2.50
CA PHE A 237 -19.61 -26.66 2.25
C PHE A 237 -21.09 -26.69 2.63
N HIS A 238 -21.37 -27.01 3.90
CA HIS A 238 -22.69 -26.91 4.53
C HIS A 238 -22.97 -25.45 4.94
N GLY A 239 -22.94 -24.50 4.00
CA GLY A 239 -23.28 -23.09 4.29
C GLY A 239 -22.17 -22.21 4.88
N LYS A 240 -20.89 -22.49 4.58
CA LYS A 240 -19.78 -21.58 4.95
C LYS A 240 -19.64 -20.44 3.93
N LEU A 241 -19.06 -19.30 4.30
CA LEU A 241 -18.77 -18.20 3.36
C LEU A 241 -17.46 -18.47 2.60
N MET A 242 -17.40 -18.10 1.32
CA MET A 242 -16.17 -18.15 0.53
C MET A 242 -15.21 -17.06 0.99
N PRO A 243 -13.99 -17.39 1.47
CA PRO A 243 -13.03 -16.37 1.83
C PRO A 243 -12.49 -15.68 0.56
N VAL A 244 -12.54 -14.35 0.54
CA VAL A 244 -11.96 -13.51 -0.51
C VAL A 244 -11.06 -12.49 0.16
N ALA A 245 -9.75 -12.60 -0.03
CA ALA A 245 -8.80 -11.61 0.46
C ALA A 245 -8.65 -10.50 -0.59
N ASN A 246 -8.97 -9.27 -0.20
CA ASN A 246 -8.87 -8.06 -1.03
C ASN A 246 -7.47 -7.45 -0.93
N ILE A 247 -6.80 -7.26 -2.06
CA ILE A 247 -5.40 -6.83 -2.17
C ILE A 247 -5.31 -5.77 -3.27
N ALA A 248 -4.34 -4.85 -3.17
CA ALA A 248 -4.04 -3.92 -4.25
C ALA A 248 -2.89 -4.45 -5.14
N LEU A 249 -3.15 -4.51 -6.44
CA LEU A 249 -2.13 -4.63 -7.49
C LEU A 249 -1.56 -3.23 -7.78
N ASN A 250 -0.27 -3.01 -7.56
CA ASN A 250 0.34 -1.70 -7.78
C ASN A 250 0.78 -1.52 -9.24
N LEU A 251 0.28 -0.46 -9.87
CA LEU A 251 0.48 -0.11 -11.28
C LEU A 251 0.93 1.36 -11.39
N VAL A 252 2.02 1.69 -10.70
CA VAL A 252 2.54 3.07 -10.64
C VAL A 252 3.07 3.53 -12.01
N SER A 253 3.52 2.59 -12.84
CA SER A 253 3.92 2.82 -14.23
C SER A 253 2.97 2.06 -15.16
N GLY A 254 2.23 2.78 -16.02
CA GLY A 254 1.29 2.17 -16.96
C GLY A 254 0.80 3.13 -18.04
N GLU A 255 0.47 2.58 -19.21
CA GLU A 255 0.06 3.36 -20.40
C GLU A 255 -1.41 3.82 -20.35
N LYS A 256 -2.23 3.22 -19.50
CA LYS A 256 -3.66 3.54 -19.40
C LYS A 256 -3.87 4.84 -18.62
N LEU A 257 -4.29 5.89 -19.33
CA LEU A 257 -4.54 7.25 -18.79
C LEU A 257 -5.45 7.26 -17.55
N GLY A 258 -6.46 6.37 -17.49
CA GLY A 258 -7.34 6.24 -16.33
C GLY A 258 -6.65 5.78 -15.04
N TRP A 259 -5.40 5.30 -15.12
CA TRP A 259 -4.64 4.75 -14.00
C TRP A 259 -3.56 5.71 -13.49
N GLN A 260 -3.34 6.86 -14.14
CA GLN A 260 -2.34 7.85 -13.73
C GLN A 260 -2.65 8.47 -12.35
N GLU A 261 -3.94 8.68 -12.05
CA GLU A 261 -4.35 9.08 -10.71
C GLU A 261 -4.36 7.88 -9.75
N ARG A 262 -4.84 6.70 -10.21
CA ARG A 262 -5.14 5.56 -9.34
C ARG A 262 -3.96 4.73 -8.88
N LYS A 263 -2.98 4.52 -9.76
CA LYS A 263 -1.75 3.74 -9.53
C LYS A 263 -1.94 2.32 -8.96
N ALA A 264 -3.17 1.81 -8.91
CA ALA A 264 -3.50 0.49 -8.37
C ALA A 264 -4.80 -0.08 -8.98
N GLN A 265 -4.96 -1.39 -8.89
CA GLN A 265 -6.15 -2.17 -9.28
C GLN A 265 -6.52 -3.20 -8.20
N SER A 266 -7.76 -3.68 -8.17
CA SER A 266 -8.13 -4.76 -7.27
C SER A 266 -7.45 -6.06 -7.66
N PHE A 267 -6.93 -6.77 -6.67
CA PHE A 267 -6.41 -8.12 -6.76
C PHE A 267 -7.11 -8.96 -5.70
N THR A 268 -7.55 -10.16 -6.04
CA THR A 268 -8.15 -11.07 -5.06
C THR A 268 -7.37 -12.37 -4.98
N VAL A 269 -7.31 -12.89 -3.75
CA VAL A 269 -6.89 -14.25 -3.47
C VAL A 269 -8.09 -14.98 -2.89
N THR A 270 -8.50 -16.06 -3.55
CA THR A 270 -9.61 -16.93 -3.13
C THR A 270 -9.12 -18.38 -3.15
N PRO A 271 -9.86 -19.33 -2.56
CA PRO A 271 -9.50 -20.74 -2.66
C PRO A 271 -9.56 -21.29 -4.08
N LEU A 272 -10.31 -20.64 -4.96
CA LEU A 272 -10.54 -21.08 -6.34
C LEU A 272 -9.58 -20.39 -7.32
N HIS A 273 -9.42 -19.08 -7.19
CA HIS A 273 -8.68 -18.25 -8.13
C HIS A 273 -7.90 -17.11 -7.45
N CYS A 274 -6.80 -16.70 -8.08
CA CYS A 274 -5.97 -15.56 -7.69
C CYS A 274 -5.73 -14.66 -8.92
N GLY A 275 -5.87 -13.34 -8.78
CA GLY A 275 -5.65 -12.41 -9.88
C GLY A 275 -6.48 -11.14 -9.80
N SER A 276 -6.59 -10.46 -10.93
CA SER A 276 -7.30 -9.19 -11.10
C SER A 276 -8.06 -9.20 -12.43
N SER A 277 -9.30 -8.72 -12.44
CA SER A 277 -10.07 -8.54 -13.68
C SER A 277 -9.39 -7.60 -14.70
N ALA A 278 -8.43 -6.79 -14.27
CA ALA A 278 -7.64 -5.91 -15.14
C ALA A 278 -6.54 -6.64 -15.95
N MET A 279 -6.22 -7.89 -15.60
CA MET A 279 -5.18 -8.71 -16.26
C MET A 279 -5.76 -9.61 -17.36
N ASP A 280 -4.87 -10.19 -18.16
CA ASP A 280 -5.19 -11.23 -19.14
C ASP A 280 -4.19 -12.39 -19.01
N PRO A 281 -4.60 -13.63 -18.63
CA PRO A 281 -5.94 -13.97 -18.14
C PRO A 281 -6.21 -13.28 -16.79
N GLY A 282 -7.41 -12.75 -16.57
CA GLY A 282 -7.72 -11.95 -15.37
C GLY A 282 -7.47 -12.70 -14.06
N TYR A 283 -7.88 -13.96 -13.98
CA TYR A 283 -7.71 -14.78 -12.79
C TYR A 283 -7.11 -16.14 -13.16
N ARG A 284 -6.11 -16.59 -12.38
CA ARG A 284 -5.57 -17.95 -12.46
C ARG A 284 -6.18 -18.84 -11.40
N PRO A 285 -6.39 -20.14 -11.68
CA PRO A 285 -6.75 -21.11 -10.66
C PRO A 285 -5.72 -21.12 -9.52
N ALA A 286 -6.19 -21.19 -8.27
CA ALA A 286 -5.32 -21.35 -7.11
C ALA A 286 -4.59 -22.70 -7.13
N ALA A 287 -5.24 -23.72 -7.72
CA ALA A 287 -4.66 -25.01 -8.07
C ALA A 287 -5.10 -25.39 -9.50
N GLY A 288 -4.13 -25.61 -10.38
CA GLY A 288 -4.33 -26.02 -11.76
C GLY A 288 -4.58 -27.54 -11.89
N PRO A 289 -5.20 -27.99 -13.00
CA PRO A 289 -5.44 -29.42 -13.27
C PRO A 289 -4.15 -30.26 -13.37
N ASP A 290 -3.04 -29.61 -13.73
CA ASP A 290 -1.69 -30.19 -13.84
C ASP A 290 -0.93 -30.24 -12.51
N GLY A 291 -1.58 -29.88 -11.40
CA GLY A 291 -0.97 -29.82 -10.08
C GLY A 291 -0.20 -28.53 -9.79
N THR A 292 -0.18 -27.58 -10.72
CA THR A 292 0.42 -26.26 -10.51
C THR A 292 -0.37 -25.47 -9.47
N VAL A 293 0.31 -24.62 -8.70
CA VAL A 293 -0.32 -23.83 -7.64
C VAL A 293 0.22 -22.41 -7.67
N TYR A 294 -0.65 -21.43 -7.43
CA TYR A 294 -0.27 -20.02 -7.48
C TYR A 294 0.42 -19.56 -6.19
N GLY A 295 1.49 -18.77 -6.31
CA GLY A 295 2.08 -18.04 -5.18
C GLY A 295 2.93 -18.90 -4.23
N GLY A 296 3.62 -19.91 -4.76
CA GLY A 296 4.62 -20.72 -4.05
C GLY A 296 4.44 -22.23 -4.24
N PRO A 297 5.41 -23.05 -3.81
CA PRO A 297 5.44 -24.50 -4.08
C PRO A 297 4.27 -25.29 -3.48
N LYS A 298 3.58 -24.74 -2.48
CA LYS A 298 2.37 -25.32 -1.87
C LYS A 298 1.14 -24.41 -2.03
N GLY A 299 1.24 -23.40 -2.88
CA GLY A 299 0.29 -22.31 -3.01
C GLY A 299 0.40 -21.26 -1.90
N ILE A 300 -0.19 -20.11 -2.18
CA ILE A 300 -0.35 -19.01 -1.22
C ILE A 300 -1.16 -19.45 0.00
N SER A 301 -0.70 -19.05 1.20
CA SER A 301 -1.40 -19.35 2.44
C SER A 301 -2.39 -18.26 2.84
N LEU A 302 -3.40 -18.61 3.63
CA LEU A 302 -4.36 -17.63 4.18
C LEU A 302 -3.62 -16.55 4.96
N GLY A 303 -2.67 -16.94 5.83
CA GLY A 303 -1.87 -15.98 6.59
C GLY A 303 -1.10 -15.02 5.69
N SER A 304 -0.54 -15.50 4.58
CA SER A 304 0.17 -14.63 3.62
C SER A 304 -0.81 -13.69 2.90
N ALA A 305 -1.95 -14.20 2.42
CA ALA A 305 -2.96 -13.40 1.74
C ALA A 305 -3.51 -12.27 2.63
N ILE A 306 -3.83 -12.57 3.89
CA ILE A 306 -4.30 -11.57 4.87
C ILE A 306 -3.21 -10.57 5.21
N THR A 307 -1.95 -11.00 5.32
CA THR A 307 -0.83 -10.08 5.58
C THR A 307 -0.63 -9.09 4.44
N ILE A 308 -0.73 -9.55 3.19
CA ILE A 308 -0.66 -8.65 2.02
C ILE A 308 -1.87 -7.71 2.01
N SER A 309 -3.07 -8.24 2.31
CA SER A 309 -4.32 -7.47 2.37
C SER A 309 -4.26 -6.32 3.39
N GLY A 310 -3.61 -6.52 4.54
CA GLY A 310 -3.42 -5.48 5.57
C GLY A 310 -2.03 -4.81 5.57
N ALA A 311 -1.31 -4.83 4.44
CA ALA A 311 0.06 -4.32 4.33
C ALA A 311 0.14 -2.77 4.23
N ALA A 312 -0.47 -2.06 5.18
CA ALA A 312 -0.67 -0.61 5.16
C ALA A 312 0.63 0.23 5.08
N ALA A 313 1.79 -0.32 5.46
CA ALA A 313 3.09 0.33 5.30
C ALA A 313 3.84 -0.29 4.09
N SER A 314 3.73 0.36 2.95
CA SER A 314 4.31 -0.08 1.67
C SER A 314 5.00 1.10 0.97
N PRO A 315 6.12 0.92 0.26
CA PRO A 315 6.68 1.97 -0.60
C PRO A 315 5.73 2.42 -1.72
N ASN A 316 4.84 1.53 -2.18
CA ASN A 316 3.78 1.84 -3.14
C ASN A 316 2.42 1.68 -2.45
N MET A 317 1.82 2.81 -2.06
CA MET A 317 0.53 2.93 -1.36
C MET A 317 -0.56 3.50 -2.30
N GLY A 318 -0.54 3.11 -3.58
CA GLY A 318 -1.46 3.66 -4.59
C GLY A 318 -1.40 5.20 -4.66
N TYR A 319 -2.54 5.85 -4.45
CA TYR A 319 -2.72 7.32 -4.49
C TYR A 319 -1.84 8.10 -3.49
N HIS A 320 -1.38 7.50 -2.38
CA HIS A 320 -0.53 8.17 -1.38
C HIS A 320 0.98 8.12 -1.72
N SER A 321 1.37 7.50 -2.83
CA SER A 321 2.78 7.29 -3.18
C SER A 321 3.45 8.56 -3.72
N SER A 322 4.50 9.03 -3.04
CA SER A 322 5.44 10.03 -3.58
C SER A 322 6.79 9.39 -3.90
N PRO A 323 7.44 9.71 -5.04
CA PRO A 323 8.67 9.01 -5.47
C PRO A 323 9.79 9.01 -4.42
N LEU A 324 9.92 10.12 -3.68
CA LEU A 324 10.96 10.30 -2.67
C LEU A 324 10.67 9.47 -1.39
N VAL A 325 9.41 9.40 -0.97
CA VAL A 325 9.00 8.57 0.17
C VAL A 325 9.11 7.08 -0.19
N THR A 326 8.68 6.71 -1.40
CA THR A 326 8.82 5.35 -1.96
C THR A 326 10.28 4.89 -1.93
N PHE A 327 11.21 5.71 -2.41
CA PHE A 327 12.65 5.40 -2.37
C PHE A 327 13.15 5.11 -0.95
N ILE A 328 12.75 5.93 0.02
CA ILE A 328 13.23 5.82 1.41
C ILE A 328 12.63 4.63 2.13
N LEU A 329 11.33 4.39 1.98
CA LEU A 329 10.68 3.21 2.57
C LEU A 329 11.28 1.92 2.00
N THR A 330 11.59 1.90 0.70
CA THR A 330 12.29 0.77 0.06
C THR A 330 13.69 0.59 0.63
N LEU A 331 14.45 1.68 0.76
CA LEU A 331 15.83 1.66 1.26
C LEU A 331 15.93 1.25 2.73
N LEU A 332 15.02 1.74 3.57
CA LEU A 332 14.91 1.36 4.98
C LEU A 332 14.21 0.00 5.16
N ASN A 333 13.78 -0.64 4.06
CA ASN A 333 13.08 -1.91 4.04
C ASN A 333 11.83 -1.92 4.94
N VAL A 334 11.18 -0.75 5.06
CA VAL A 334 9.90 -0.56 5.73
C VAL A 334 8.81 -0.91 4.74
N ARG A 335 8.68 -2.21 4.46
CA ARG A 335 7.70 -2.76 3.51
C ARG A 335 6.97 -3.95 4.10
N LEU A 336 5.65 -3.91 3.99
CA LEU A 336 4.73 -4.99 4.29
C LEU A 336 4.14 -5.62 3.01
N GLY A 337 4.28 -4.96 1.85
CA GLY A 337 3.88 -5.51 0.56
C GLY A 337 4.73 -6.71 0.14
N ALA A 338 4.29 -7.43 -0.89
CA ALA A 338 4.95 -8.64 -1.36
C ALA A 338 5.04 -8.68 -2.88
N TRP A 339 6.19 -9.15 -3.38
CA TRP A 339 6.36 -9.49 -4.78
C TRP A 339 5.93 -10.93 -5.03
N LEU A 340 5.00 -11.15 -5.96
CA LEU A 340 4.56 -12.49 -6.37
C LEU A 340 4.72 -12.69 -7.88
N GLY A 341 4.74 -13.94 -8.32
CA GLY A 341 4.62 -14.26 -9.75
C GLY A 341 3.36 -13.65 -10.35
N ASN A 342 3.47 -13.06 -11.54
CA ASN A 342 2.33 -12.41 -12.19
C ASN A 342 1.29 -13.45 -12.64
N PRO A 343 0.01 -13.35 -12.24
CA PRO A 343 -1.04 -14.24 -12.75
C PRO A 343 -1.54 -13.86 -14.16
N GLY A 344 -1.16 -12.73 -14.73
CA GLY A 344 -1.37 -12.45 -16.16
C GLY A 344 -0.42 -13.23 -17.07
N LYS A 345 -0.54 -13.04 -18.38
CA LYS A 345 0.30 -13.67 -19.43
C LYS A 345 1.79 -13.44 -19.22
N ALA A 346 2.17 -12.25 -18.77
CA ALA A 346 3.57 -11.91 -18.51
C ALA A 346 4.25 -12.83 -17.48
N GLY A 347 3.47 -13.49 -16.61
CA GLY A 347 3.98 -14.44 -15.64
C GLY A 347 3.64 -15.90 -15.90
N ASP A 348 3.37 -16.30 -17.15
CA ASP A 348 3.12 -17.73 -17.50
C ASP A 348 4.20 -18.69 -16.97
N HIS A 349 5.45 -18.21 -16.87
CA HIS A 349 6.57 -18.99 -16.34
C HIS A 349 6.88 -18.75 -14.85
N THR A 350 6.23 -17.76 -14.22
CA THR A 350 6.59 -17.28 -12.87
C THR A 350 5.44 -17.29 -11.88
N PHE A 351 4.17 -17.44 -12.30
CA PHE A 351 2.98 -17.34 -11.43
C PHE A 351 3.00 -18.31 -10.24
N GLN A 352 3.72 -19.43 -10.37
CA GLN A 352 3.87 -20.43 -9.32
C GLN A 352 4.86 -20.00 -8.23
N LEU A 353 5.65 -18.96 -8.48
CA LEU A 353 6.65 -18.46 -7.55
C LEU A 353 6.01 -17.55 -6.50
N GLY A 354 6.31 -17.83 -5.22
CA GLY A 354 5.90 -16.98 -4.10
C GLY A 354 6.82 -15.77 -3.87
N TYR A 355 7.82 -15.58 -4.73
CA TYR A 355 8.79 -14.49 -4.71
C TYR A 355 9.60 -14.48 -6.02
N PRO A 356 10.21 -13.33 -6.39
CA PRO A 356 11.10 -13.24 -7.55
C PRO A 356 12.37 -14.08 -7.40
N GLU A 357 12.86 -14.68 -8.50
CA GLU A 357 14.13 -15.43 -8.50
C GLU A 357 15.36 -14.54 -8.27
N SER A 358 15.23 -13.25 -8.61
CA SER A 358 16.23 -12.23 -8.30
C SER A 358 15.54 -11.00 -7.71
N SER A 359 16.11 -10.49 -6.63
CA SER A 359 15.59 -9.31 -5.93
C SER A 359 16.04 -7.98 -6.55
N VAL A 360 16.98 -7.97 -7.51
CA VAL A 360 17.54 -6.72 -8.08
C VAL A 360 16.46 -5.89 -8.75
N GLN A 361 15.86 -6.42 -9.81
CA GLN A 361 14.89 -5.69 -10.62
C GLN A 361 13.65 -5.29 -9.80
N PRO A 362 13.04 -6.19 -8.99
CA PRO A 362 11.92 -5.82 -8.12
C PRO A 362 12.24 -4.67 -7.15
N ILE A 363 13.43 -4.64 -6.55
CA ILE A 363 13.81 -3.55 -5.63
C ILE A 363 14.02 -2.24 -6.39
N ILE A 364 14.60 -2.27 -7.59
CA ILE A 364 14.73 -1.09 -8.45
C ILE A 364 13.33 -0.58 -8.85
N ASP A 365 12.47 -1.48 -9.33
CA ASP A 365 11.11 -1.15 -9.73
C ASP A 365 10.30 -0.59 -8.56
N GLU A 366 10.46 -1.15 -7.36
CA GLU A 366 9.85 -0.64 -6.14
C GLU A 366 10.38 0.76 -5.80
N ALA A 367 11.70 0.94 -5.76
CA ALA A 367 12.36 2.19 -5.35
C ALA A 367 12.05 3.37 -6.27
N PHE A 368 11.85 3.12 -7.56
CA PHE A 368 11.56 4.13 -8.57
C PHE A 368 10.08 4.19 -8.99
N GLY A 369 9.21 3.40 -8.36
CA GLY A 369 7.77 3.38 -8.70
C GLY A 369 7.50 2.88 -10.12
N LEU A 370 8.26 1.90 -10.60
CA LEU A 370 8.14 1.32 -11.94
C LEU A 370 7.28 0.04 -11.96
N THR A 371 6.48 -0.19 -10.91
CA THR A 371 5.58 -1.34 -10.80
C THR A 371 4.49 -1.31 -11.87
N ASN A 372 4.26 -2.45 -12.51
CA ASN A 372 3.34 -2.62 -13.64
C ASN A 372 2.78 -4.06 -13.68
N ASP A 373 1.85 -4.32 -14.61
CA ASP A 373 1.21 -5.62 -14.87
C ASP A 373 1.82 -6.41 -16.04
N THR A 374 2.82 -5.85 -16.73
CA THR A 374 3.48 -6.47 -17.90
C THR A 374 4.80 -7.16 -17.55
N SER A 375 5.28 -7.00 -16.32
CA SER A 375 6.45 -7.69 -15.77
C SER A 375 6.14 -9.14 -15.36
N PRO A 376 7.14 -10.05 -15.32
CA PRO A 376 6.95 -11.42 -14.82
C PRO A 376 6.55 -11.51 -13.34
N TYR A 377 6.74 -10.43 -12.58
CA TYR A 377 6.38 -10.33 -11.18
C TYR A 377 5.51 -9.10 -10.96
N VAL A 378 4.60 -9.19 -9.99
CA VAL A 378 3.72 -8.10 -9.59
C VAL A 378 3.95 -7.74 -8.13
N TYR A 379 3.81 -6.45 -7.84
CA TYR A 379 3.90 -5.94 -6.48
C TYR A 379 2.51 -5.77 -5.89
N LEU A 380 2.25 -6.50 -4.79
CA LEU A 380 0.97 -6.50 -4.11
C LEU A 380 1.08 -5.82 -2.75
N SER A 381 0.09 -5.00 -2.40
CA SER A 381 0.03 -4.26 -1.14
C SER A 381 -1.40 -4.24 -0.57
N ASP A 382 -1.60 -3.47 0.50
CA ASP A 382 -2.88 -3.35 1.21
C ASP A 382 -4.07 -3.14 0.28
N GLY A 383 -5.17 -3.86 0.50
CA GLY A 383 -6.41 -3.71 -0.28
C GLY A 383 -6.95 -2.28 -0.26
N GLY A 384 -6.78 -1.57 0.86
CA GLY A 384 -7.14 -0.16 1.04
C GLY A 384 -6.37 0.80 0.13
N HIS A 385 -5.23 0.41 -0.46
CA HIS A 385 -4.57 1.24 -1.48
C HIS A 385 -5.36 1.30 -2.80
N PHE A 386 -6.30 0.37 -3.02
CA PHE A 386 -7.26 0.43 -4.11
C PHE A 386 -8.68 0.68 -3.62
N GLU A 387 -9.24 -0.13 -2.73
CA GLU A 387 -10.60 0.01 -2.18
C GLU A 387 -10.71 -0.76 -0.86
N ASN A 388 -11.01 -0.07 0.24
CA ASN A 388 -10.80 -0.58 1.60
C ASN A 388 -11.90 -1.53 2.11
N LEU A 389 -13.14 -1.45 1.58
CA LEU A 389 -14.29 -2.20 2.08
C LEU A 389 -14.43 -3.60 1.44
N GLY A 390 -13.72 -3.88 0.36
CA GLY A 390 -13.88 -5.09 -0.44
C GLY A 390 -15.21 -5.15 -1.20
N LEU A 391 -16.00 -4.08 -1.18
CA LEU A 391 -17.30 -3.95 -1.83
C LEU A 391 -17.16 -4.03 -3.36
N TYR A 392 -16.09 -3.47 -3.91
CA TYR A 392 -15.85 -3.44 -5.36
C TYR A 392 -15.88 -4.85 -5.98
N GLU A 393 -15.18 -5.80 -5.38
CA GLU A 393 -15.09 -7.17 -5.87
C GLU A 393 -16.38 -7.97 -5.65
N MET A 394 -17.17 -7.64 -4.64
CA MET A 394 -18.49 -8.27 -4.43
C MET A 394 -19.49 -7.81 -5.49
N VAL A 395 -19.49 -6.52 -5.83
CA VAL A 395 -20.35 -5.97 -6.90
C VAL A 395 -19.92 -6.49 -8.28
N LEU A 396 -18.61 -6.64 -8.53
CA LEU A 396 -18.09 -7.28 -9.74
C LEU A 396 -18.66 -8.70 -9.92
N ARG A 397 -18.83 -9.44 -8.82
CA ARG A 397 -19.39 -10.80 -8.79
C ARG A 397 -20.92 -10.85 -8.81
N ARG A 398 -21.60 -9.71 -8.90
CA ARG A 398 -23.07 -9.59 -8.85
C ARG A 398 -23.68 -10.18 -7.58
N CYS A 399 -22.98 -10.06 -6.45
CA CYS A 399 -23.54 -10.45 -5.16
C CYS A 399 -24.82 -9.64 -4.90
N HIS A 400 -25.94 -10.34 -4.72
CA HIS A 400 -27.24 -9.69 -4.54
C HIS A 400 -27.44 -9.17 -3.12
N TYR A 401 -26.89 -9.87 -2.13
CA TYR A 401 -26.95 -9.47 -0.73
C TYR A 401 -25.53 -9.22 -0.23
N ILE A 402 -25.26 -7.98 0.20
CA ILE A 402 -23.94 -7.58 0.69
C ILE A 402 -24.08 -6.94 2.05
N VAL A 403 -23.31 -7.43 3.03
CA VAL A 403 -23.13 -6.78 4.33
C VAL A 403 -21.70 -6.28 4.40
N VAL A 404 -21.53 -4.96 4.50
CA VAL A 404 -20.24 -4.29 4.70
C VAL A 404 -20.12 -3.90 6.17
N ILE A 405 -19.04 -4.32 6.81
CA ILE A 405 -18.66 -3.88 8.15
C ILE A 405 -17.46 -2.94 7.97
N ASP A 406 -17.71 -1.64 8.07
CA ASP A 406 -16.66 -0.62 7.98
C ASP A 406 -16.09 -0.34 9.37
N ALA A 407 -14.91 -0.91 9.64
CA ALA A 407 -14.12 -0.68 10.83
C ALA A 407 -12.97 0.36 10.64
N GLY A 408 -13.02 1.15 9.56
CA GLY A 408 -12.04 2.20 9.28
C GLY A 408 -12.14 3.41 10.23
N GLU A 409 -11.01 4.08 10.44
CA GLU A 409 -10.92 5.34 11.20
C GLU A 409 -11.70 6.43 10.46
N ASP A 410 -12.84 6.86 11.02
CA ASP A 410 -13.63 7.97 10.47
C ASP A 410 -14.32 8.75 11.61
N PRO A 411 -13.58 9.55 12.39
CA PRO A 411 -14.10 10.23 13.57
C PRO A 411 -15.23 11.23 13.28
N GLN A 412 -15.35 11.65 12.03
CA GLN A 412 -16.37 12.61 11.56
C GLN A 412 -17.54 11.93 10.85
N CYS A 413 -17.54 10.60 10.70
CA CYS A 413 -18.52 9.86 9.90
C CYS A 413 -18.69 10.49 8.51
N SER A 414 -17.57 10.78 7.85
CA SER A 414 -17.52 11.33 6.49
C SER A 414 -17.78 10.27 5.42
N PHE A 415 -17.67 8.99 5.77
CA PHE A 415 -17.86 7.84 4.88
C PHE A 415 -16.94 7.87 3.66
N ALA A 416 -15.70 8.33 3.84
CA ALA A 416 -14.74 8.48 2.75
C ALA A 416 -14.53 7.18 1.98
N ASP A 417 -14.28 6.06 2.67
CA ASP A 417 -14.07 4.74 2.06
C ASP A 417 -15.30 4.28 1.25
N LEU A 418 -16.51 4.45 1.81
CA LEU A 418 -17.76 4.12 1.13
C LEU A 418 -17.95 4.98 -0.11
N GLY A 419 -17.77 6.30 0.01
CA GLY A 419 -17.88 7.23 -1.11
C GLY A 419 -16.85 6.92 -2.21
N GLU A 420 -15.66 6.47 -1.83
CA GLU A 420 -14.62 6.06 -2.77
C GLU A 420 -15.00 4.77 -3.51
N ALA A 421 -15.49 3.76 -2.79
CA ALA A 421 -15.96 2.50 -3.36
C ALA A 421 -17.12 2.72 -4.34
N VAL A 422 -18.17 3.44 -3.91
CA VAL A 422 -19.34 3.77 -4.75
C VAL A 422 -18.93 4.51 -6.01
N ARG A 423 -18.01 5.47 -5.90
CA ARG A 423 -17.50 6.23 -7.05
C ARG A 423 -16.73 5.33 -8.03
N LYS A 424 -15.85 4.44 -7.54
CA LYS A 424 -15.10 3.51 -8.40
C LYS A 424 -16.03 2.51 -9.09
N ILE A 425 -16.95 1.90 -8.35
CA ILE A 425 -17.97 0.98 -8.88
C ILE A 425 -18.78 1.64 -10.01
N ARG A 426 -19.22 2.88 -9.81
CA ARG A 426 -19.96 3.63 -10.83
C ARG A 426 -19.13 3.93 -12.07
N ILE A 427 -17.88 4.34 -11.90
CA ILE A 427 -17.00 4.69 -13.04
C ILE A 427 -16.62 3.44 -13.84
N ASP A 428 -16.29 2.34 -13.15
CA ASP A 428 -15.67 1.17 -13.77
C ASP A 428 -16.73 0.17 -14.26
N PHE A 429 -17.87 0.05 -13.56
CA PHE A 429 -18.94 -0.90 -13.89
C PHE A 429 -20.23 -0.23 -14.36
N GLY A 430 -20.38 1.08 -14.23
CA GLY A 430 -21.65 1.76 -14.56
C GLY A 430 -22.80 1.45 -13.60
N ILE A 431 -22.53 0.82 -12.46
CA ILE A 431 -23.53 0.44 -11.45
C ILE A 431 -23.63 1.55 -10.40
N SER A 432 -24.83 2.06 -10.11
CA SER A 432 -25.08 2.98 -9.00
C SER A 432 -25.38 2.23 -7.71
N ILE A 433 -24.94 2.80 -6.59
CA ILE A 433 -25.36 2.39 -5.24
C ILE A 433 -26.01 3.59 -4.60
N GLU A 434 -27.27 3.43 -4.19
CA GLU A 434 -28.14 4.51 -3.72
C GLU A 434 -28.53 4.26 -2.27
N PHE A 435 -28.35 5.27 -1.41
CA PHE A 435 -28.77 5.23 -0.02
C PHE A 435 -29.86 6.27 0.18
N ASP A 436 -31.02 5.84 0.69
CA ASP A 436 -32.12 6.76 1.00
C ASP A 436 -31.76 7.66 2.20
N GLN A 437 -31.15 7.07 3.23
CA GLN A 437 -30.75 7.76 4.45
C GLN A 437 -29.56 7.05 5.12
N ILE A 438 -28.63 7.82 5.69
CA ILE A 438 -27.51 7.32 6.49
C ILE A 438 -27.53 8.04 7.85
N ASP A 439 -28.19 7.43 8.83
CA ASP A 439 -28.32 7.97 10.19
C ASP A 439 -27.18 7.52 11.11
N ILE A 440 -25.96 7.52 10.62
CA ILE A 440 -24.77 7.19 11.40
C ILE A 440 -24.03 8.50 11.69
N PHE A 441 -24.10 8.97 12.93
CA PHE A 441 -23.55 10.27 13.33
C PHE A 441 -22.23 10.14 14.10
N PRO A 442 -21.34 11.15 13.98
CA PRO A 442 -20.08 11.17 14.71
C PRO A 442 -20.29 11.40 16.21
N ARG A 443 -19.23 11.11 16.97
CA ARG A 443 -19.18 11.42 18.39
C ARG A 443 -19.33 12.93 18.62
N GLY A 444 -20.15 13.30 19.59
CA GLY A 444 -20.38 14.71 19.93
C GLY A 444 -21.38 15.41 19.01
N CYS A 445 -22.11 14.65 18.19
CA CYS A 445 -23.33 15.13 17.55
C CYS A 445 -24.33 15.66 18.58
N ASP A 446 -25.28 16.47 18.11
CA ASP A 446 -26.30 17.01 19.01
C ASP A 446 -27.21 15.91 19.57
N VAL A 447 -27.97 16.23 20.62
CA VAL A 447 -28.83 15.25 21.29
C VAL A 447 -29.89 14.69 20.34
N ALA A 448 -30.38 15.50 19.41
CA ALA A 448 -31.40 15.09 18.45
C ALA A 448 -30.85 14.07 17.43
N GLN A 449 -29.63 14.27 16.94
CA GLN A 449 -28.90 13.34 16.08
C GLN A 449 -28.54 12.07 16.85
N SER A 450 -28.02 12.18 18.07
CA SER A 450 -27.68 11.00 18.88
C SER A 450 -28.89 10.12 19.18
N GLN A 451 -30.09 10.71 19.34
CA GLN A 451 -31.33 9.94 19.53
C GLN A 451 -31.79 9.20 18.26
N LYS A 452 -31.48 9.74 17.09
CA LYS A 452 -31.75 9.11 15.79
C LYS A 452 -30.65 8.17 15.33
N GLY A 453 -29.47 8.24 15.95
CA GLY A 453 -28.28 7.51 15.56
C GLY A 453 -28.50 6.00 15.48
N ARG A 454 -28.16 5.44 14.33
CA ARG A 454 -28.18 4.00 14.04
C ARG A 454 -26.77 3.52 13.76
N ASN A 455 -26.54 2.21 13.93
CA ASN A 455 -25.26 1.57 13.63
C ASN A 455 -25.17 1.02 12.20
N CYS A 456 -26.21 1.20 11.38
CA CYS A 456 -26.22 0.73 10.00
C CYS A 456 -27.05 1.63 9.09
N ALA A 457 -26.88 1.45 7.78
CA ALA A 457 -27.65 2.04 6.70
C ALA A 457 -27.92 0.99 5.61
N ILE A 458 -28.98 1.17 4.84
CA ILE A 458 -29.33 0.29 3.73
C ILE A 458 -29.18 1.04 2.40
N GLY A 459 -28.53 0.40 1.44
CA GLY A 459 -28.38 0.87 0.09
C GLY A 459 -28.92 -0.12 -0.94
N ARG A 460 -29.36 0.40 -2.09
CA ARG A 460 -29.74 -0.35 -3.28
C ARG A 460 -28.57 -0.41 -4.25
N ILE A 461 -28.27 -1.59 -4.78
CA ILE A 461 -27.26 -1.79 -5.83
C ILE A 461 -28.00 -2.00 -7.15
N CYS A 462 -27.93 -1.01 -8.04
CA CYS A 462 -28.76 -0.96 -9.25
C CYS A 462 -28.17 -1.80 -10.41
N TYR A 463 -28.11 -3.13 -10.26
CA TYR A 463 -27.64 -4.04 -11.32
C TYR A 463 -28.51 -3.98 -12.58
N SER A 464 -29.82 -3.78 -12.42
CA SER A 464 -30.81 -3.70 -13.51
C SER A 464 -30.52 -2.59 -14.53
N VAL A 465 -29.82 -1.53 -14.12
CA VAL A 465 -29.44 -0.42 -15.01
C VAL A 465 -28.50 -0.88 -16.12
N LEU A 466 -27.60 -1.83 -15.81
CA LEU A 466 -26.60 -2.34 -16.74
C LEU A 466 -27.00 -3.68 -17.34
N ASP A 467 -27.46 -4.62 -16.52
CA ASP A 467 -27.73 -5.99 -16.91
C ASP A 467 -29.16 -6.18 -17.46
N GLY A 468 -29.95 -5.10 -17.49
CA GLY A 468 -31.31 -5.05 -18.03
C GLY A 468 -32.41 -5.18 -16.96
N PRO A 469 -33.67 -4.85 -17.30
CA PRO A 469 -34.77 -4.71 -16.34
C PRO A 469 -35.17 -6.02 -15.63
N ASN A 470 -34.73 -7.17 -16.15
CA ASN A 470 -35.00 -8.47 -15.55
C ASN A 470 -33.95 -8.88 -14.52
N ALA A 471 -32.79 -8.23 -14.48
CA ALA A 471 -31.76 -8.51 -13.49
C ALA A 471 -32.19 -7.95 -12.11
N PRO A 472 -32.11 -8.74 -11.03
CA PRO A 472 -32.55 -8.28 -9.72
C PRO A 472 -31.47 -7.39 -9.07
N ASP A 473 -31.87 -6.20 -8.63
CA ASP A 473 -31.00 -5.23 -7.94
C ASP A 473 -30.56 -5.70 -6.56
N GLY A 474 -29.31 -5.49 -6.19
CA GLY A 474 -28.79 -5.92 -4.90
C GLY A 474 -29.19 -5.04 -3.71
N ILE A 475 -29.01 -5.58 -2.52
CA ILE A 475 -29.20 -4.92 -1.23
C ILE A 475 -27.85 -4.87 -0.52
N LEU A 476 -27.47 -3.67 -0.09
CA LEU A 476 -26.27 -3.39 0.69
C LEU A 476 -26.67 -2.98 2.10
N ILE A 477 -26.24 -3.73 3.12
CA ILE A 477 -26.24 -3.24 4.50
C ILE A 477 -24.85 -2.73 4.82
N TYR A 478 -24.75 -1.45 5.13
CA TYR A 478 -23.51 -0.82 5.58
C TYR A 478 -23.57 -0.65 7.10
N ILE A 479 -22.63 -1.25 7.82
CA ILE A 479 -22.54 -1.24 9.28
C ILE A 479 -21.28 -0.48 9.67
N LYS A 480 -21.39 0.47 10.60
CA LYS A 480 -20.25 1.22 11.13
C LYS A 480 -20.31 1.28 12.67
N PRO A 481 -19.20 1.02 13.37
CA PRO A 481 -19.12 1.19 14.82
C PRO A 481 -19.44 2.64 15.19
N ALA A 482 -20.42 2.83 16.07
CA ALA A 482 -20.80 4.12 16.62
C ALA A 482 -21.40 3.92 18.01
N CYS A 483 -21.23 4.92 18.89
CA CYS A 483 -21.77 4.87 20.25
C CYS A 483 -22.71 6.04 20.50
N TYR A 484 -23.92 5.75 20.96
CA TYR A 484 -24.99 6.73 21.25
C TYR A 484 -25.46 6.71 22.70
N GLY A 485 -24.82 5.91 23.57
CA GLY A 485 -25.06 5.85 25.01
C GLY A 485 -26.02 4.76 25.46
N ASN A 486 -26.48 3.91 24.55
CA ASN A 486 -27.29 2.71 24.86
C ASN A 486 -26.44 1.42 24.86
N GLU A 487 -25.13 1.55 24.89
CA GLU A 487 -24.18 0.44 24.96
C GLU A 487 -24.03 -0.09 26.39
N PRO A 488 -23.65 -1.37 26.56
CA PRO A 488 -23.24 -1.95 27.83
C PRO A 488 -22.25 -1.08 28.62
N ARG A 489 -22.26 -1.25 29.94
CA ARG A 489 -21.59 -0.32 30.86
C ARG A 489 -20.07 -0.30 30.70
N ASP A 490 -19.47 -1.43 30.36
CA ASP A 490 -18.05 -1.59 30.04
C ASP A 490 -17.65 -0.81 28.78
N ILE A 491 -18.40 -0.96 27.68
CA ILE A 491 -18.19 -0.21 26.43
C ILE A 491 -18.38 1.30 26.69
N PHE A 492 -19.42 1.67 27.44
CA PHE A 492 -19.71 3.07 27.71
C PHE A 492 -18.66 3.73 28.62
N GLU A 493 -18.11 3.02 29.60
CA GLU A 493 -16.98 3.50 30.41
C GLU A 493 -15.76 3.75 29.53
N TYR A 494 -15.40 2.79 28.67
CA TYR A 494 -14.28 2.95 27.74
C TYR A 494 -14.51 4.11 26.78
N PHE A 495 -15.71 4.22 26.21
CA PHE A 495 -16.11 5.36 25.37
C PHE A 495 -15.97 6.70 26.10
N LYS A 496 -16.34 6.79 27.38
CA LYS A 496 -16.15 8.01 28.17
C LYS A 496 -14.69 8.31 28.47
N ARG A 497 -13.86 7.28 28.65
CA ARG A 497 -12.43 7.41 28.96
C ARG A 497 -11.56 7.72 27.74
N SER A 498 -11.78 7.02 26.62
CA SER A 498 -11.04 7.20 25.35
C SER A 498 -11.81 8.14 24.42
N ALA A 499 -11.23 9.31 24.13
CA ALA A 499 -11.88 10.37 23.35
C ALA A 499 -12.09 10.02 21.88
N THR A 500 -11.26 9.15 21.32
CA THR A 500 -11.28 8.77 19.90
C THR A 500 -12.03 7.48 19.63
N PHE A 501 -12.35 6.67 20.65
CA PHE A 501 -13.17 5.47 20.47
C PHE A 501 -14.59 5.80 19.95
N PRO A 502 -15.14 5.04 18.99
CA PRO A 502 -14.62 3.81 18.35
C PRO A 502 -13.88 4.05 17.01
N HIS A 503 -13.29 5.22 16.82
CA HIS A 503 -12.47 5.59 15.65
C HIS A 503 -11.05 5.97 16.09
N GLU A 504 -10.43 5.16 16.97
CA GLU A 504 -9.03 5.33 17.32
C GLU A 504 -8.14 5.12 16.09
N SER A 505 -6.98 5.79 16.06
CA SER A 505 -6.21 5.87 14.84
C SER A 505 -5.59 4.54 14.44
N THR A 506 -5.65 4.21 13.15
CA THR A 506 -5.06 2.98 12.58
C THR A 506 -3.53 2.96 12.64
N ALA A 507 -2.90 4.09 12.96
CA ALA A 507 -1.47 4.17 13.24
C ALA A 507 -1.09 3.46 14.55
N ASP A 508 -2.03 3.32 15.50
CA ASP A 508 -1.84 2.50 16.69
C ASP A 508 -2.19 1.04 16.38
N GLN A 509 -1.17 0.17 16.46
CA GLN A 509 -1.32 -1.26 16.22
C GLN A 509 -1.12 -2.09 17.49
N PHE A 510 -0.95 -1.44 18.65
CA PHE A 510 -0.63 -2.09 19.93
C PHE A 510 -1.76 -1.92 20.91
N PHE A 511 -2.85 -2.66 20.68
CA PHE A 511 -4.04 -2.52 21.50
C PHE A 511 -3.79 -3.02 22.93
N SER A 512 -4.27 -2.26 23.91
CA SER A 512 -4.41 -2.77 25.27
C SER A 512 -5.53 -3.80 25.33
N GLU A 513 -5.52 -4.66 26.36
CA GLU A 513 -6.61 -5.61 26.61
C GLU A 513 -7.98 -4.91 26.65
N SER A 514 -8.06 -3.80 27.40
CA SER A 514 -9.30 -3.03 27.52
C SER A 514 -9.79 -2.44 26.19
N GLN A 515 -8.87 -2.04 25.32
CA GLN A 515 -9.19 -1.50 24.00
C GLN A 515 -9.71 -2.60 23.07
N PHE A 516 -8.97 -3.70 22.97
CA PHE A 516 -9.35 -4.84 22.15
C PHE A 516 -10.71 -5.40 22.56
N GLU A 517 -10.91 -5.59 23.87
CA GLU A 517 -12.17 -6.12 24.40
C GLU A 517 -13.34 -5.16 24.17
N SER A 518 -13.12 -3.84 24.31
CA SER A 518 -14.17 -2.85 24.03
C SER A 518 -14.60 -2.84 22.56
N TYR A 519 -13.67 -3.00 21.60
CA TYR A 519 -14.03 -3.17 20.18
C TYR A 519 -14.76 -4.48 19.94
N ARG A 520 -14.28 -5.60 20.51
CA ARG A 520 -14.91 -6.91 20.37
C ARG A 520 -16.34 -6.89 20.89
N MET A 521 -16.55 -6.32 22.08
CA MET A 521 -17.86 -6.20 22.71
C MET A 521 -18.77 -5.21 21.98
N LEU A 522 -18.26 -4.08 21.49
CA LEU A 522 -19.05 -3.14 20.67
C LEU A 522 -19.55 -3.83 19.38
N GLY A 523 -18.68 -4.57 18.70
CA GLY A 523 -19.05 -5.37 17.53
C GLY A 523 -20.10 -6.42 17.85
N ALA A 524 -19.89 -7.19 18.93
CA ALA A 524 -20.85 -8.20 19.39
C ALA A 524 -22.22 -7.59 19.73
N HIS A 525 -22.25 -6.51 20.52
CA HIS A 525 -23.47 -5.77 20.87
C HIS A 525 -24.19 -5.22 19.65
N THR A 526 -23.45 -4.67 18.68
CA THR A 526 -24.03 -4.16 17.43
C THR A 526 -24.67 -5.29 16.62
N MET A 527 -23.98 -6.42 16.49
CA MET A 527 -24.53 -7.57 15.76
C MET A 527 -25.67 -8.26 16.50
N GLU A 528 -25.66 -8.30 17.83
CA GLU A 528 -26.78 -8.84 18.63
C GLU A 528 -28.05 -7.99 18.50
N LYS A 529 -27.91 -6.67 18.34
CA LYS A 529 -29.04 -5.78 18.02
C LYS A 529 -29.60 -6.03 16.61
N LEU A 530 -28.73 -6.31 15.64
CA LEU A 530 -29.11 -6.45 14.23
C LEU A 530 -29.61 -7.86 13.90
N CYS A 531 -28.92 -8.88 14.40
CA CYS A 531 -29.23 -10.29 14.14
C CYS A 531 -30.33 -10.78 15.08
N THR A 532 -31.37 -11.33 14.50
CA THR A 532 -32.45 -12.03 15.19
C THR A 532 -32.41 -13.51 14.84
N ASP A 533 -33.24 -14.33 15.48
CA ASP A 533 -33.34 -15.76 15.21
C ASP A 533 -34.06 -16.02 13.87
N CYS A 534 -33.36 -15.72 12.77
CA CYS A 534 -33.85 -15.88 11.40
C CYS A 534 -33.43 -17.23 10.78
N GLY A 535 -32.78 -18.13 11.53
CA GLY A 535 -32.37 -19.45 11.02
C GLY A 535 -31.47 -19.42 9.77
N GLY A 536 -30.79 -18.28 9.50
CA GLY A 536 -29.99 -18.07 8.30
C GLY A 536 -30.74 -17.47 7.10
N ASP A 537 -32.04 -17.16 7.22
CA ASP A 537 -32.80 -16.45 6.20
C ASP A 537 -32.40 -14.96 6.15
N PHE A 538 -31.79 -14.58 5.04
CA PHE A 538 -31.32 -13.22 4.83
C PHE A 538 -32.47 -12.22 4.66
N ASP A 539 -33.60 -12.61 4.08
CA ASP A 539 -34.74 -11.71 3.91
C ASP A 539 -35.43 -11.42 5.24
N CYS A 540 -35.55 -12.43 6.10
CA CYS A 540 -35.94 -12.25 7.50
C CYS A 540 -35.00 -11.26 8.20
N PHE A 541 -33.69 -11.43 8.03
CA PHE A 541 -32.70 -10.52 8.62
C PHE A 541 -32.87 -9.08 8.14
N ILE A 542 -33.05 -8.84 6.83
CA ILE A 542 -33.32 -7.49 6.30
C ILE A 542 -34.61 -6.90 6.88
N ARG A 543 -35.69 -7.69 6.94
CA ARG A 543 -36.97 -7.23 7.49
C ARG A 543 -36.84 -6.82 8.96
N ASP A 544 -36.12 -7.61 9.76
CA ASP A 544 -35.89 -7.30 11.17
C ASP A 544 -34.99 -6.07 11.35
N VAL A 545 -33.96 -5.87 10.51
CA VAL A 545 -33.15 -4.65 10.52
C VAL A 545 -34.01 -3.41 10.23
N LEU A 546 -34.88 -3.47 9.21
CA LEU A 546 -35.78 -2.37 8.86
C LEU A 546 -36.77 -2.04 9.99
N GLN A 547 -37.45 -3.07 10.52
CA GLN A 547 -38.54 -2.89 11.48
C GLN A 547 -38.04 -2.57 12.89
N ARG A 548 -37.00 -3.28 13.37
CA ARG A 548 -36.57 -3.18 14.77
C ARG A 548 -35.46 -2.17 14.97
N HIS A 549 -34.55 -2.05 14.01
CA HIS A 549 -33.34 -1.25 14.20
C HIS A 549 -33.42 0.12 13.52
N LEU A 550 -33.92 0.19 12.28
CA LEU A 550 -34.06 1.47 11.58
C LEU A 550 -35.39 2.17 11.89
N ASP A 551 -36.45 1.42 12.18
CA ASP A 551 -37.83 1.91 12.35
C ASP A 551 -38.35 2.62 11.07
N ILE A 552 -38.07 2.01 9.92
CA ILE A 552 -38.42 2.54 8.60
C ILE A 552 -39.28 1.51 7.85
N LYS A 553 -40.35 1.97 7.19
CA LYS A 553 -41.13 1.14 6.28
C LYS A 553 -40.28 0.80 5.07
N ALA A 554 -40.21 -0.48 4.69
CA ALA A 554 -39.49 -0.92 3.50
C ALA A 554 -39.90 -0.07 2.27
N PRO A 555 -38.94 0.57 1.58
CA PRO A 555 -39.20 1.26 0.32
C PRO A 555 -39.81 0.29 -0.70
N ASP A 556 -40.60 0.79 -1.66
CA ASP A 556 -41.32 -0.04 -2.63
C ASP A 556 -40.38 -0.99 -3.40
N TRP A 557 -39.17 -0.52 -3.75
CA TRP A 557 -38.16 -1.33 -4.43
C TRP A 557 -37.66 -2.50 -3.57
N LEU A 558 -37.50 -2.27 -2.26
CA LEU A 558 -36.99 -3.26 -1.31
C LEU A 558 -38.09 -4.27 -0.95
N ALA A 559 -39.33 -3.79 -0.77
CA ALA A 559 -40.48 -4.65 -0.58
C ALA A 559 -40.67 -5.61 -1.77
N ALA A 560 -40.58 -5.09 -3.00
CA ALA A 560 -40.67 -5.90 -4.21
C ALA A 560 -39.57 -6.97 -4.31
N LEU A 561 -38.34 -6.66 -3.89
CA LEU A 561 -37.24 -7.63 -3.84
C LEU A 561 -37.49 -8.72 -2.78
N LEU A 562 -37.88 -8.33 -1.56
CA LEU A 562 -38.16 -9.25 -0.45
C LEU A 562 -39.42 -10.12 -0.67
N GLU A 563 -40.33 -9.73 -1.55
CA GLU A 563 -41.48 -10.54 -1.97
C GLU A 563 -41.12 -11.52 -3.10
N ARG A 564 -40.26 -11.10 -4.04
CA ARG A 564 -39.78 -11.97 -5.13
C ARG A 564 -39.01 -13.18 -4.60
N SER A 565 -38.13 -12.96 -3.63
CA SER A 565 -37.31 -14.02 -3.02
C SER A 565 -38.15 -15.08 -2.32
N ALA A 566 -39.21 -14.67 -1.60
CA ALA A 566 -40.16 -15.55 -0.94
C ALA A 566 -40.94 -16.45 -1.93
N GLY A 567 -41.18 -15.97 -3.16
CA GLY A 567 -41.82 -16.76 -4.22
C GLY A 567 -40.89 -17.81 -4.86
N THR A 568 -39.58 -17.56 -4.92
CA THR A 568 -38.58 -18.51 -5.44
C THR A 568 -38.17 -19.61 -4.44
N ALA A 569 -38.35 -19.40 -3.14
CA ALA A 569 -38.09 -20.43 -2.12
C ALA A 569 -39.18 -21.52 -2.04
N ALA A 570 -40.28 -21.36 -2.77
CA ALA A 570 -41.44 -22.26 -2.78
C ALA A 570 -41.50 -23.22 -4.00
N VAL A 571 -40.43 -23.33 -4.79
CA VAL A 571 -40.26 -24.25 -5.93
C VAL A 571 -38.95 -25.01 -5.75
#